data_AF-A0A957C6M4-F1
#
_entry.id   AF-A0A957C6M4-F1
#
_cell.length_a   1.000
_cell.length_b   1.000
_cell.length_c   1.000
_cell.angle_alpha   90.00
_cell.angle_beta   90.00
_cell.angle_gamma   90.00
#
_symmetry.space_group_name_H-M   'P 1'
#
loop_
_entity.id
_entity.type
_entity.pdbx_description
1 polymer ?
#
loop_
_entity_poly.entity_id
_entity_poly.type
_entity_poly.pdbx_seq_one_letter_code
_entity_poly.pdbx_strand_id
1 'polypeptide(L)'
;KEEAWEVMKWLTAPEQIVDVCLIYGCIPGRISVADEFTTALEANFPGLDYDVIYESINYLDNPNHESWVPQWGRIEDAMNFAGSQIITGENTDAQAVLDEANATIQALLDEYWADQ
;
A
#
# COMPACT_ATOMS: atom_id res chain seq x y z
N LYS A 1 -17.32 6.04 -21.38
CA LYS A 1 -15.97 6.34 -20.80
C LYS A 1 -16.06 7.62 -19.99
N GLU A 2 -16.72 8.64 -20.54
CA GLU A 2 -17.05 9.89 -19.84
C GLU A 2 -17.82 9.64 -18.55
N GLU A 3 -18.85 8.80 -18.60
CA GLU A 3 -19.73 8.49 -17.48
C GLU A 3 -18.96 7.81 -16.33
N ALA A 4 -18.04 6.91 -16.66
CA ALA A 4 -17.18 6.27 -15.67
C ALA A 4 -16.23 7.29 -15.03
N TRP A 5 -15.74 8.26 -15.80
CA TRP A 5 -14.92 9.36 -15.29
C TRP A 5 -15.72 10.31 -14.38
N GLU A 6 -16.96 10.63 -14.74
CA GLU A 6 -17.85 11.43 -13.90
C GLU A 6 -18.12 10.74 -12.55
N VAL A 7 -18.38 9.43 -12.56
CA VAL A 7 -18.55 8.65 -11.32
C VAL A 7 -17.27 8.65 -10.50
N MET A 8 -16.10 8.51 -11.12
CA MET A 8 -14.81 8.55 -10.41
C MET A 8 -14.57 9.90 -9.72
N LYS A 9 -14.86 11.00 -10.42
CA LYS A 9 -14.76 12.35 -9.85
C LYS A 9 -15.74 12.54 -8.69
N TRP A 10 -16.99 12.10 -8.85
CA TRP A 10 -18.01 12.17 -7.80
C TRP A 10 -17.60 11.33 -6.58
N LEU A 11 -17.18 10.08 -6.78
CA LEU A 11 -16.79 9.18 -5.69
C LEU A 11 -15.61 9.73 -4.87
N THR A 12 -14.71 10.44 -5.53
CA THR A 12 -13.56 11.07 -4.86
C THR A 12 -13.79 12.51 -4.47
N ALA A 13 -14.96 13.11 -4.69
CA ALA A 13 -15.18 14.49 -4.30
C ALA A 13 -15.23 14.64 -2.76
N PRO A 14 -14.93 15.84 -2.22
CA PRO A 14 -14.89 16.09 -0.78
C PRO A 14 -16.13 15.59 -0.04
N GLU A 15 -17.31 15.73 -0.65
CA GLU A 15 -18.61 15.37 -0.09
C GLU A 15 -18.86 13.85 -0.03
N GLN A 16 -17.99 13.03 -0.64
CA GLN A 16 -18.14 11.57 -0.70
C GLN A 16 -16.94 10.84 -0.08
N ILE A 17 -15.73 11.36 -0.28
CA ILE A 17 -14.51 10.58 -0.01
C ILE A 17 -14.33 10.22 1.47
N VAL A 18 -14.85 11.04 2.39
CA VAL A 18 -14.80 10.76 3.83
C VAL A 18 -15.57 9.49 4.17
N ASP A 19 -16.83 9.40 3.74
CA ASP A 19 -17.67 8.20 3.94
C ASP A 19 -17.05 6.97 3.28
N VAL A 20 -16.54 7.12 2.05
CA VAL A 20 -15.86 6.04 1.34
C VAL A 20 -14.70 5.51 2.18
N CYS A 21 -13.85 6.39 2.72
CA CYS A 21 -12.70 5.96 3.49
C CYS A 21 -13.02 5.41 4.88
N LEU A 22 -14.07 5.91 5.53
CA LEU A 22 -14.57 5.31 6.77
C LEU A 22 -15.11 3.88 6.54
N ILE A 23 -15.75 3.62 5.40
CA ILE A 23 -16.27 2.28 5.05
C ILE A 23 -15.16 1.31 4.68
N TYR A 24 -14.21 1.74 3.85
CA TYR A 24 -13.16 0.87 3.30
C TYR A 24 -11.89 0.82 4.16
N GLY A 25 -11.80 1.62 5.22
CA GLY A 25 -10.61 1.68 6.08
C GLY A 25 -9.41 2.36 5.43
N CYS A 26 -9.65 3.32 4.51
CA CYS A 26 -8.60 4.15 3.92
C CYS A 26 -8.48 5.52 4.59
N ILE A 27 -7.49 6.29 4.15
CA ILE A 27 -7.35 7.71 4.48
C ILE A 27 -7.70 8.52 3.21
N PRO A 28 -8.53 9.57 3.28
CA PRO A 28 -8.85 10.38 2.12
C PRO A 28 -7.60 11.02 1.50
N GLY A 29 -7.40 10.83 0.19
CA GLY A 29 -6.32 11.47 -0.57
C GLY A 29 -6.51 12.97 -0.82
N ARG A 30 -7.31 13.66 0.01
CA ARG A 30 -7.62 15.08 -0.11
C ARG A 30 -7.36 15.80 1.21
N ILE A 31 -6.41 16.74 1.16
CA ILE A 31 -6.08 17.59 2.32
C ILE A 31 -7.30 18.37 2.81
N SER A 32 -8.19 18.80 1.90
CA SER A 32 -9.36 19.62 2.24
C SER A 32 -10.38 18.95 3.17
N VAL A 33 -10.31 17.64 3.35
CA VAL A 33 -11.23 16.88 4.22
C VAL A 33 -10.51 16.21 5.40
N ALA A 34 -9.24 16.55 5.65
CA ALA A 34 -8.46 15.95 6.73
C ALA A 34 -9.11 16.18 8.10
N ASP A 35 -9.56 17.40 8.41
CA ASP A 35 -10.21 17.74 9.67
C ASP A 35 -11.55 16.99 9.86
N GLU A 36 -12.34 16.88 8.78
CA GLU A 36 -13.62 16.15 8.80
C GLU A 36 -13.39 14.66 9.08
N PHE A 37 -12.42 14.05 8.40
CA PHE A 37 -12.06 12.65 8.62
C PHE A 37 -11.50 12.41 10.03
N THR A 38 -10.63 13.30 10.54
CA THR A 38 -10.10 13.22 11.91
C THR A 38 -11.21 13.28 12.94
N THR A 39 -12.14 14.22 12.78
CA THR A 39 -13.32 14.36 13.65
C THR A 39 -14.16 13.07 13.67
N ALA A 40 -14.35 12.44 12.50
CA ALA A 40 -15.07 11.18 12.40
C ALA A 40 -14.31 10.03 13.08
N LEU A 41 -12.99 9.96 12.97
CA LEU A 41 -12.19 8.98 13.67
C LEU A 41 -12.23 9.18 15.19
N GLU A 42 -12.09 10.41 15.68
CA GLU A 42 -12.18 10.77 17.11
C GLU A 42 -13.51 10.34 17.73
N ALA A 43 -14.61 10.52 17.01
CA ALA A 43 -15.93 10.11 17.46
C ALA A 43 -16.06 8.58 17.61
N ASN A 44 -15.41 7.81 16.73
CA ASN A 44 -15.46 6.34 16.73
C ASN A 44 -14.42 5.72 17.67
N PHE A 45 -13.26 6.36 17.86
CA PHE A 45 -12.11 5.81 18.59
C PHE A 45 -11.48 6.83 19.56
N PRO A 46 -12.25 7.37 20.52
CA PRO A 46 -11.80 8.51 21.33
C PRO A 46 -10.53 8.23 22.15
N GLY A 47 -9.67 9.25 22.27
CA GLY A 47 -8.48 9.22 23.13
C GLY A 47 -7.21 8.70 22.45
N LEU A 48 -7.22 8.54 21.13
CA LEU A 48 -6.03 8.22 20.33
C LEU A 48 -5.29 9.48 19.87
N ASP A 49 -4.03 9.31 19.51
CA ASP A 49 -3.23 10.31 18.82
C ASP A 49 -3.41 10.13 17.30
N TYR A 50 -4.15 11.04 16.66
CA TYR A 50 -4.41 10.99 15.22
C TYR A 50 -3.35 11.71 14.39
N ASP A 51 -2.51 12.53 15.02
CA ASP A 51 -1.42 13.22 14.32
C ASP A 51 -0.44 12.19 13.74
N VAL A 52 -0.27 11.04 14.39
CA VAL A 52 0.55 9.93 13.89
C VAL A 52 0.17 9.51 12.46
N ILE A 53 -1.10 9.57 12.09
CA ILE A 53 -1.57 9.20 10.74
C ILE A 53 -1.00 10.19 9.72
N TYR A 54 -1.16 11.49 9.98
CA TYR A 54 -0.75 12.53 9.04
C TYR A 54 0.76 12.77 9.05
N GLU A 55 1.41 12.67 10.21
CA GLU A 55 2.86 12.77 10.32
C GLU A 55 3.56 11.62 9.61
N SER A 56 3.00 10.40 9.64
CA SER A 56 3.55 9.23 8.96
C SER A 56 3.66 9.40 7.43
N ILE A 57 2.81 10.25 6.83
CA ILE A 57 2.84 10.55 5.38
C ILE A 57 4.21 11.11 4.96
N ASN A 58 4.89 11.86 5.84
CA ASN A 58 6.21 12.42 5.57
C ASN A 58 7.32 11.35 5.51
N TYR A 59 7.03 10.11 5.91
CA TYR A 59 7.96 8.99 5.91
C TYR A 59 7.66 7.96 4.80
N LEU A 60 6.67 8.22 3.94
CA LEU A 60 6.40 7.36 2.79
C LEU A 60 7.60 7.33 1.84
N ASP A 61 7.94 6.14 1.36
CA ASP A 61 8.99 5.91 0.39
C ASP A 61 8.59 6.42 -1.01
N ASN A 62 9.56 6.95 -1.76
CA ASN A 62 9.39 7.36 -3.15
C ASN A 62 10.72 7.22 -3.92
N PRO A 63 10.89 6.23 -4.83
CA PRO A 63 9.89 5.23 -5.21
C PRO A 63 9.50 4.31 -4.05
N ASN A 64 8.28 3.79 -4.07
CA ASN A 64 7.79 2.88 -3.04
C ASN A 64 7.72 1.43 -3.53
N HIS A 65 7.67 0.49 -2.59
CA HIS A 65 7.52 -0.93 -2.88
C HIS A 65 6.19 -1.30 -3.60
N GLU A 66 5.18 -0.43 -3.54
CA GLU A 66 3.91 -0.58 -4.29
C GLU A 66 3.99 0.01 -5.72
N SER A 67 5.13 0.58 -6.10
CA SER A 67 5.32 1.12 -7.44
C SER A 67 5.29 -0.02 -8.45
N TRP A 68 4.86 0.31 -9.68
CA TRP A 68 4.80 -0.68 -10.74
C TRP A 68 6.17 -1.35 -10.94
N VAL A 69 6.16 -2.68 -10.95
CA VAL A 69 7.28 -3.52 -11.35
C VAL A 69 6.78 -4.55 -12.37
N PRO A 70 7.62 -4.94 -13.34
CA PRO A 70 7.24 -5.97 -14.29
C PRO A 70 7.09 -7.33 -13.60
N GLN A 71 6.29 -8.22 -14.18
CA GLN A 71 6.09 -9.58 -13.66
C GLN A 71 5.59 -9.61 -12.19
N TRP A 72 4.82 -8.61 -11.74
CA TRP A 72 4.37 -8.47 -10.35
C TRP A 72 3.88 -9.78 -9.71
N GLY A 73 3.04 -10.57 -10.40
CA GLY A 73 2.55 -11.84 -9.84
C GLY A 73 3.68 -12.83 -9.47
N ARG A 74 4.73 -12.94 -10.29
CA ARG A 74 5.89 -13.81 -10.00
C ARG A 74 6.77 -13.24 -8.88
N ILE A 75 6.88 -11.92 -8.82
CA ILE A 75 7.61 -11.22 -7.75
C ILE A 75 6.88 -11.37 -6.41
N GLU A 76 5.56 -11.19 -6.41
CA GLU A 76 4.68 -11.39 -5.25
C GLU A 76 4.75 -12.84 -4.73
N ASP A 77 4.74 -13.83 -5.62
CA ASP A 77 4.93 -15.24 -5.24
C ASP A 77 6.28 -15.47 -4.54
N ALA A 78 7.37 -14.90 -5.05
CA ALA A 78 8.70 -15.02 -4.44
C ALA A 78 8.76 -14.35 -3.06
N MET A 79 8.17 -13.16 -2.91
CA MET A 79 8.08 -12.46 -1.62
C MET A 79 7.23 -13.22 -0.61
N ASN A 80 6.07 -13.74 -1.02
CA ASN A 80 5.17 -14.52 -0.16
C ASN A 80 5.82 -15.83 0.30
N PHE A 81 6.53 -16.52 -0.59
CA PHE A 81 7.28 -17.72 -0.24
C PHE A 81 8.35 -17.40 0.83
N ALA A 82 9.17 -16.38 0.60
CA ALA A 82 10.19 -15.94 1.55
C ALA A 82 9.59 -15.56 2.91
N GLY A 83 8.52 -14.75 2.92
CA GLY A 83 7.81 -14.38 4.14
C GLY A 83 7.25 -15.60 4.89
N SER A 84 6.69 -16.57 4.17
CA SER A 84 6.18 -17.81 4.75
C SER A 84 7.26 -18.61 5.49
N GLN A 85 8.48 -18.71 4.93
CA GLN A 85 9.60 -19.41 5.58
C GLN A 85 9.90 -18.83 6.97
N ILE A 86 9.93 -17.50 7.08
CA ILE A 86 10.22 -16.79 8.32
C ILE A 86 9.04 -16.91 9.30
N ILE A 87 7.82 -16.65 8.84
CA ILE A 87 6.62 -16.61 9.68
C ILE A 87 6.29 -17.99 10.26
N THR A 88 6.46 -19.05 9.48
CA THR A 88 6.21 -20.42 9.93
C THR A 88 7.35 -20.99 10.78
N GLY A 89 8.52 -20.35 10.77
CA GLY A 89 9.72 -20.83 11.44
C GLY A 89 10.43 -21.97 10.70
N GLU A 90 10.06 -22.26 9.45
CA GLU A 90 10.77 -23.23 8.60
C GLU A 90 12.22 -22.79 8.37
N ASN A 91 12.44 -21.49 8.13
CA ASN A 91 13.76 -20.88 8.15
C ASN A 91 13.71 -19.54 8.88
N THR A 92 14.40 -19.47 10.02
CA THR A 92 14.46 -18.26 10.87
C THR A 92 15.68 -17.39 10.57
N ASP A 93 16.56 -17.80 9.66
CA ASP A 93 17.64 -16.94 9.15
C ASP A 93 17.07 -15.95 8.13
N ALA A 94 16.57 -14.84 8.64
CA ALA A 94 15.94 -13.81 7.82
C ALA A 94 16.89 -13.25 6.75
N GLN A 95 18.20 -13.16 7.03
CA GLN A 95 19.16 -12.66 6.04
C GLN A 95 19.27 -13.63 4.87
N ALA A 96 19.47 -14.92 5.14
CA ALA A 96 19.57 -15.93 4.10
C ALA A 96 18.30 -16.00 3.24
N VAL A 97 17.13 -15.95 3.87
CA VAL A 97 15.83 -15.96 3.17
C VAL A 97 15.68 -14.73 2.27
N LEU A 98 16.03 -13.55 2.75
CA LEU A 98 15.94 -12.31 1.97
C LEU A 98 16.97 -12.26 0.83
N ASP A 99 18.17 -12.80 1.03
CA ASP A 99 19.20 -12.89 -0.02
C ASP A 99 18.73 -13.80 -1.17
N GLU A 100 18.11 -14.95 -0.85
CA GLU A 100 17.53 -15.87 -1.82
C GLU A 100 16.36 -15.24 -2.57
N ALA A 101 15.46 -14.56 -1.85
CA ALA A 101 14.34 -13.85 -2.46
C ALA A 101 14.83 -12.74 -3.42
N ASN A 102 15.84 -11.98 -2.99
CA ASN A 102 16.44 -10.93 -3.81
C ASN A 102 17.08 -11.50 -5.09
N ALA A 103 17.85 -12.59 -4.99
CA ALA A 103 18.43 -13.25 -6.16
C ALA A 103 17.34 -13.77 -7.12
N THR A 104 16.28 -14.35 -6.57
CA THR A 104 15.13 -14.84 -7.36
C THR A 104 14.44 -13.71 -8.09
N ILE A 105 14.10 -12.62 -7.39
CA ILE A 105 13.43 -11.45 -7.98
C ILE A 105 14.33 -10.80 -9.03
N GLN A 106 15.63 -10.66 -8.77
CA GLN A 106 16.58 -10.11 -9.75
C GLN A 106 16.58 -10.93 -11.05
N ALA A 107 16.58 -12.25 -10.97
CA ALA A 107 16.51 -13.11 -12.16
C ALA A 107 15.20 -12.92 -12.96
N LEU A 108 14.07 -12.72 -12.29
CA LEU A 108 12.78 -12.42 -12.94
C LEU A 108 12.81 -11.08 -13.69
N LEU A 109 13.41 -10.07 -13.05
CA LEU A 109 13.57 -8.75 -13.65
C LEU A 109 14.50 -8.83 -14.86
N ASP A 110 15.65 -9.51 -14.72
CA ASP A 110 16.62 -9.70 -15.80
C ASP A 110 16.00 -10.43 -17.00
N GLU A 111 15.19 -11.47 -16.76
CA GLU A 111 14.42 -12.19 -17.79
C GLU A 111 13.49 -11.23 -18.55
N TYR A 112 12.68 -10.43 -17.83
CA TYR A 112 11.76 -9.48 -18.46
C TYR A 112 12.48 -8.43 -19.31
N TRP A 113 13.57 -7.87 -18.78
CA TRP A 113 14.31 -6.80 -19.44
C TRP A 113 15.16 -7.29 -20.62
N ALA A 114 15.54 -8.56 -20.66
CA ALA A 114 16.21 -9.16 -21.81
C ALA A 114 15.29 -9.26 -23.05
N ASP A 115 13.97 -9.32 -22.82
CA ASP A 115 12.94 -9.46 -23.86
C ASP A 115 12.28 -8.12 -24.29
N GLN A 116 12.77 -6.97 -23.79
CA GLN A 116 12.31 -5.63 -24.22
C GLN A 116 13.16 -5.05 -25.35
#